data_AF-A0A4Q2K0K7-F1
#
_entry.id   AF-A0A4Q2K0K7-F1
#
_cell.length_a   1.000
_cell.length_b   1.000
_cell.length_c   1.000
_cell.angle_alpha   90.00
_cell.angle_beta   90.00
_cell.angle_gamma   90.00
#
_symmetry.space_group_name_H-M   'P 1'
#
loop_
_entity.id
_entity.type
_entity.pdbx_description
1 polymer ?
#
loop_
_entity_poly.entity_id
_entity_poly.type
_entity_poly.pdbx_seq_one_letter_code
_entity_poly.pdbx_strand_id
1 'polypeptide(L)'
;MFESLTKHLPAIENAEGFGNWVVDRESKGTMNDPIKMPYVNYGTTVADVEQAIYDFVDEHPEYELTHYHDILERNGLEWSSQAMSGADVSELDGQAVMALLLGAVRAERFCDGALLGFFEDGSMRRWLLRLKEVDGRDGNEVRYE
;
A
#
# COMPACT_ATOMS: atom_id res chain seq x y z
N MET A 1 2.72 -17.67 -0.02
CA MET A 1 1.57 -17.13 0.73
C MET A 1 1.15 -15.79 0.15
N PHE A 2 2.09 -14.87 -0.06
CA PHE A 2 1.86 -13.52 -0.56
C PHE A 2 1.91 -13.40 -2.11
N GLU A 3 1.80 -14.50 -2.85
CA GLU A 3 1.86 -14.50 -4.31
C GLU A 3 0.77 -13.63 -4.95
N SER A 4 -0.43 -13.61 -4.34
CA SER A 4 -1.55 -12.76 -4.77
C SER A 4 -1.20 -11.27 -4.80
N LEU A 5 -0.27 -10.82 -3.96
CA LEU A 5 0.22 -9.45 -3.88
C LEU A 5 1.49 -9.25 -4.72
N THR A 6 2.47 -10.15 -4.56
CA THR A 6 3.79 -10.02 -5.18
C THR A 6 3.78 -10.19 -6.70
N LYS A 7 2.73 -10.82 -7.26
CA LYS A 7 2.50 -10.86 -8.72
C LYS A 7 2.38 -9.48 -9.38
N HIS A 8 2.06 -8.43 -8.61
CA HIS A 8 1.93 -7.07 -9.12
C HIS A 8 3.26 -6.33 -9.26
N LEU A 9 4.37 -6.87 -8.72
CA LEU A 9 5.71 -6.24 -8.80
C LEU A 9 6.12 -5.85 -10.23
N PRO A 10 5.98 -6.71 -11.26
CA PRO A 10 6.34 -6.32 -12.63
C PRO A 10 5.49 -5.16 -13.16
N ALA A 11 4.21 -5.09 -12.79
CA ALA A 11 3.34 -4.00 -13.22
C ALA A 11 3.76 -2.67 -12.57
N ILE A 12 4.16 -2.70 -11.30
CA ILE A 12 4.69 -1.53 -10.58
C ILE A 12 6.02 -1.07 -11.18
N GLU A 13 6.93 -2.00 -11.49
CA GLU A 13 8.26 -1.67 -12.04
C GLU A 13 8.21 -1.08 -13.46
N ASN A 14 7.23 -1.49 -14.25
CA ASN A 14 7.06 -1.04 -15.63
C ASN A 14 6.03 0.10 -15.77
N ALA A 15 5.43 0.57 -14.67
CA ALA A 15 4.45 1.64 -14.72
C ALA A 15 5.09 2.96 -15.16
N GLU A 16 4.49 3.62 -16.14
CA GLU A 16 4.87 5.00 -16.53
C GLU A 16 4.39 6.03 -15.50
N GLY A 17 3.41 5.66 -14.68
CA GLY A 17 2.87 6.46 -13.58
C GLY A 17 1.76 5.72 -12.83
N PHE A 18 1.45 6.20 -11.63
CA PHE A 18 0.51 5.54 -10.71
C PHE A 18 -0.83 6.27 -10.56
N GLY A 19 -0.90 7.52 -11.03
CA GLY A 19 -2.10 8.34 -11.03
C GLY A 19 -1.77 9.76 -11.42
N ASN A 20 -2.80 10.59 -11.58
CA ASN A 20 -2.61 12.02 -11.85
C ASN A 20 -3.60 12.85 -11.03
N TRP A 21 -3.12 13.98 -10.52
CA TRP A 21 -3.97 14.97 -9.87
C TRP A 21 -4.91 15.63 -10.88
N VAL A 22 -6.21 15.51 -10.64
CA VAL A 22 -7.25 16.25 -11.35
C VAL A 22 -7.59 17.47 -10.54
N VAL A 23 -7.22 18.65 -11.07
CA VAL A 23 -7.47 19.94 -10.40
C VAL A 23 -8.42 20.75 -11.27
N ASP A 24 -9.53 21.16 -10.68
CA ASP A 24 -10.45 22.09 -11.31
C ASP A 24 -9.80 23.49 -11.41
N ARG A 25 -9.69 23.99 -12.63
CA ARG A 25 -9.15 25.33 -12.94
C ARG A 25 -10.16 26.22 -13.65
N GLU A 26 -11.37 25.72 -13.88
CA GLU A 26 -12.36 26.37 -14.73
C GLU A 26 -13.56 26.89 -13.93
N SER A 27 -14.00 26.17 -12.89
CA SER A 27 -15.16 26.57 -12.10
C SER A 27 -14.91 27.84 -11.29
N LYS A 28 -15.95 28.67 -11.18
CA LYS A 28 -15.88 29.99 -10.54
C LYS A 28 -15.99 29.97 -9.01
N GLY A 29 -16.32 28.82 -8.41
CA GLY A 29 -16.51 28.69 -6.97
C GLY A 29 -17.77 29.37 -6.44
N THR A 30 -18.79 29.53 -7.30
CA THR A 30 -20.09 30.13 -6.90
C THR A 30 -21.10 29.04 -6.56
N MET A 31 -22.22 29.39 -5.93
CA MET A 31 -23.30 28.43 -5.63
C MET A 31 -23.84 27.71 -6.87
N ASN A 32 -23.85 28.38 -8.03
CA ASN A 32 -24.34 27.82 -9.30
C ASN A 32 -23.22 27.20 -10.16
N ASP A 33 -21.95 27.34 -9.74
CA ASP A 33 -20.76 26.81 -10.42
C ASP A 33 -19.67 26.55 -9.36
N PRO A 34 -19.86 25.52 -8.52
CA PRO A 34 -18.97 25.24 -7.38
C PRO A 34 -17.64 24.65 -7.86
N ILE A 35 -16.58 24.94 -7.12
CA ILE A 35 -15.27 24.30 -7.34
C ILE A 35 -15.39 22.81 -7.04
N LYS A 36 -14.90 21.97 -7.95
CA LYS A 36 -14.67 20.55 -7.66
C LYS A 36 -13.37 20.42 -6.90
N MET A 37 -13.43 19.77 -5.74
CA MET A 37 -12.23 19.51 -4.95
C MET A 37 -11.24 18.66 -5.76
N PRO A 38 -9.93 18.95 -5.67
CA PRO A 38 -8.91 18.13 -6.31
C PRO A 38 -9.00 16.68 -5.84
N TYR A 39 -8.72 15.75 -6.75
CA TYR A 39 -8.65 14.33 -6.44
C TYR A 39 -7.58 13.65 -7.30
N VAL A 40 -7.14 12.47 -6.88
CA VAL A 40 -6.24 11.65 -7.69
C VAL A 40 -7.04 10.69 -8.56
N ASN A 41 -6.77 10.71 -9.86
CA ASN A 41 -7.23 9.70 -10.78
C ASN A 41 -6.19 8.57 -10.85
N TYR A 42 -6.43 7.50 -10.11
CA TYR A 42 -5.50 6.37 -9.99
C TYR A 42 -5.45 5.51 -11.25
N GLY A 43 -4.25 5.02 -11.57
CA GLY A 43 -4.03 4.05 -12.65
C GLY A 43 -4.48 2.65 -12.25
N THR A 44 -4.66 1.77 -13.25
CA THR A 44 -5.11 0.38 -13.03
C THR A 44 -4.19 -0.39 -12.10
N THR A 45 -2.87 -0.19 -12.20
CA THR A 45 -1.89 -0.84 -11.32
C THR A 45 -2.13 -0.53 -9.84
N VAL A 46 -2.50 0.70 -9.49
CA VAL A 46 -2.79 1.06 -8.09
C VAL A 46 -4.08 0.39 -7.63
N ALA A 47 -5.14 0.46 -8.45
CA ALA A 47 -6.42 -0.16 -8.14
C ALA A 47 -6.31 -1.69 -7.96
N ASP A 48 -5.53 -2.35 -8.83
CA ASP A 48 -5.31 -3.80 -8.76
C ASP A 48 -4.55 -4.20 -7.48
N VAL A 49 -3.55 -3.42 -7.07
CA VAL A 49 -2.79 -3.66 -5.83
C VAL A 49 -3.65 -3.38 -4.61
N GLU A 50 -4.42 -2.29 -4.61
CA GLU A 50 -5.37 -1.97 -3.53
C GLU A 50 -6.38 -3.11 -3.35
N GLN A 51 -6.97 -3.60 -4.44
CA GLN A 51 -7.90 -4.73 -4.40
C GLN A 51 -7.22 -5.98 -3.85
N ALA A 52 -6.01 -6.32 -4.31
CA ALA A 52 -5.28 -7.48 -3.81
C ALA A 52 -4.97 -7.39 -2.30
N ILE A 53 -4.75 -6.18 -1.76
CA ILE A 53 -4.58 -5.96 -0.32
C ILE A 53 -5.89 -6.24 0.43
N TYR A 54 -7.03 -5.75 -0.06
CA TYR A 54 -8.32 -6.04 0.59
C TYR A 54 -8.69 -7.52 0.50
N ASP A 55 -8.49 -8.15 -0.66
CA ASP A 55 -8.73 -9.58 -0.84
C ASP A 55 -7.89 -10.39 0.16
N PHE A 56 -6.61 -10.05 0.33
CA PHE A 56 -5.75 -10.70 1.33
C PHE A 56 -6.28 -10.50 2.76
N VAL A 57 -6.71 -9.30 3.12
CA VAL A 57 -7.26 -9.00 4.45
C VAL A 57 -8.51 -9.85 4.74
N ASP A 58 -9.37 -10.01 3.74
CA ASP A 58 -10.61 -10.78 3.88
C ASP A 58 -10.37 -12.30 3.90
N GLU A 59 -9.39 -12.78 3.12
CA GLU A 59 -9.03 -14.21 3.03
C GLU A 59 -8.19 -14.70 4.22
N HIS A 60 -7.47 -13.80 4.90
CA HIS A 60 -6.51 -14.13 5.97
C HIS A 60 -6.81 -13.42 7.31
N PRO A 61 -7.97 -13.71 7.95
CA PRO A 61 -8.33 -13.09 9.24
C PRO A 61 -7.34 -13.40 10.36
N GLU A 62 -6.55 -14.47 10.25
CA GLU A 62 -5.48 -14.83 11.19
C GLU A 62 -4.35 -13.79 11.29
N TYR A 63 -4.26 -12.87 10.33
CA TYR A 63 -3.33 -11.74 10.38
C TYR A 63 -3.85 -10.54 11.18
N GLU A 64 -5.12 -10.56 11.63
CA GLU A 64 -5.73 -9.52 12.47
C GLU A 64 -5.51 -8.08 11.95
N LEU A 65 -5.46 -7.90 10.62
CA LEU A 65 -5.10 -6.63 9.97
C LEU A 65 -6.11 -5.50 10.22
N THR A 66 -7.28 -5.80 10.78
CA THR A 66 -8.18 -4.77 11.33
C THR A 66 -7.52 -3.93 12.43
N HIS A 67 -6.48 -4.47 13.08
CA HIS A 67 -5.64 -3.83 14.10
C HIS A 67 -4.30 -3.36 13.55
N TYR A 68 -4.20 -3.05 12.24
CA TYR A 68 -2.94 -2.63 11.59
C TYR A 68 -2.20 -1.52 12.34
N HIS A 69 -2.90 -0.57 12.96
CA HIS A 69 -2.26 0.49 13.75
C HIS A 69 -1.47 -0.07 14.94
N ASP A 70 -2.06 -0.99 15.71
CA ASP A 70 -1.40 -1.63 16.86
C ASP A 70 -0.25 -2.55 16.40
N ILE A 71 -0.42 -3.19 15.24
CA ILE A 71 0.62 -4.01 14.60
C ILE A 71 1.81 -3.14 14.18
N LEU A 72 1.58 -1.95 13.62
CA LEU A 72 2.65 -1.01 13.31
C LEU A 72 3.36 -0.56 14.59
N GLU A 73 2.61 -0.14 15.60
CA GLU A 73 3.16 0.39 16.85
C GLU A 73 4.04 -0.63 17.58
N ARG A 74 3.59 -1.88 17.73
CA ARG A 74 4.39 -2.93 18.40
C ARG A 74 5.67 -3.31 17.61
N ASN A 75 5.70 -3.01 16.31
CA ASN A 75 6.88 -3.16 15.44
C ASN A 75 7.72 -1.87 15.37
N GLY A 76 7.44 -0.87 16.22
CA GLY A 76 8.19 0.37 16.30
C GLY A 76 7.90 1.35 15.16
N LEU A 77 6.76 1.21 14.49
CA LEU A 77 6.37 2.02 13.35
C LEU A 77 5.18 2.93 13.71
N GLU A 78 5.31 4.21 13.43
CA GLU A 78 4.20 5.17 13.52
C GLU A 78 3.38 5.14 12.23
N TRP A 79 2.05 5.24 12.34
CA TRP A 79 1.16 5.39 11.18
C TRP A 79 1.15 6.84 10.66
N SER A 80 2.26 7.24 10.05
CA SER A 80 2.41 8.50 9.32
C SER A 80 3.17 8.27 8.01
N SER A 81 2.88 9.05 6.97
CA SER A 81 3.52 8.85 5.66
C SER A 81 5.05 8.88 5.74
N GLN A 82 5.61 9.83 6.50
CA GLN A 82 7.05 9.94 6.67
C GLN A 82 7.67 8.72 7.37
N ALA A 83 7.07 8.25 8.46
CA ALA A 83 7.59 7.11 9.21
C ALA A 83 7.47 5.81 8.39
N MET A 84 6.33 5.59 7.76
CA MET A 84 6.08 4.40 6.95
C MET A 84 7.00 4.34 5.73
N SER A 85 7.13 5.43 4.97
CA SER A 85 8.03 5.49 3.82
C SER A 85 9.51 5.36 4.20
N GLY A 86 9.87 5.77 5.42
CA GLY A 86 11.21 5.65 5.96
C GLY A 86 11.54 4.31 6.63
N ALA A 87 10.55 3.43 6.79
CA ALA A 87 10.70 2.20 7.54
C ALA A 87 11.76 1.26 6.95
N ASP A 88 12.66 0.76 7.80
CA ASP A 88 13.50 -0.38 7.47
C ASP A 88 12.67 -1.66 7.62
N VAL A 89 12.43 -2.33 6.49
CA VAL A 89 11.56 -3.50 6.42
C VAL A 89 12.31 -4.83 6.38
N SER A 90 13.65 -4.84 6.44
CA SER A 90 14.45 -6.06 6.24
C SER A 90 14.15 -7.17 7.25
N GLU A 91 13.81 -6.77 8.48
CA GLU A 91 13.52 -7.68 9.59
C GLU A 91 12.02 -7.80 9.90
N LEU A 92 11.16 -7.04 9.22
CA LEU A 92 9.71 -7.13 9.45
C LEU A 92 9.16 -8.46 8.94
N ASP A 93 8.27 -9.07 9.72
CA ASP A 93 7.54 -10.25 9.32
C ASP A 93 6.42 -9.91 8.32
N GLY A 94 5.78 -10.96 7.77
CA GLY A 94 4.69 -10.77 6.81
C GLY A 94 3.52 -9.95 7.39
N GLN A 95 3.23 -10.07 8.68
CA GLN A 95 2.12 -9.37 9.32
C GLN A 95 2.37 -7.87 9.44
N ALA A 96 3.58 -7.48 9.86
CA ALA A 96 4.00 -6.08 9.93
C ALA A 96 4.04 -5.43 8.54
N VAL A 97 4.52 -6.16 7.53
CA VAL A 97 4.55 -5.65 6.14
C VAL A 97 3.15 -5.52 5.55
N MET A 98 2.24 -6.45 5.85
CA MET A 98 0.83 -6.33 5.49
C MET A 98 0.15 -5.16 6.20
N ALA A 99 0.51 -4.88 7.45
CA ALA A 99 0.02 -3.71 8.17
C ALA A 99 0.50 -2.39 7.55
N LEU A 100 1.72 -2.33 7.00
CA LEU A 100 2.20 -1.18 6.22
C LEU A 100 1.37 -0.97 4.94
N LEU A 101 1.16 -2.04 4.17
CA LEU A 101 0.36 -2.00 2.94
C LEU A 101 -1.08 -1.54 3.20
N LEU A 102 -1.75 -2.14 4.19
CA LEU A 102 -3.11 -1.72 4.55
C LEU A 102 -3.13 -0.31 5.13
N GLY A 103 -2.15 0.05 5.97
CA GLY A 103 -2.01 1.40 6.51
C GLY A 103 -1.89 2.46 5.40
N ALA A 104 -1.19 2.16 4.32
CA ALA A 104 -1.02 3.06 3.18
C ALA A 104 -2.34 3.26 2.42
N VAL A 105 -3.06 2.17 2.13
CA VAL A 105 -4.39 2.21 1.51
C VAL A 105 -5.37 3.00 2.39
N ARG A 106 -5.32 2.81 3.71
CA ARG A 106 -6.22 3.51 4.65
C ARG A 106 -5.88 4.99 4.78
N ALA A 107 -4.62 5.39 4.63
CA ALA A 107 -4.19 6.78 4.69
C ALA A 107 -4.85 7.65 3.61
N GLU A 108 -5.18 7.08 2.44
CA GLU A 108 -5.90 7.77 1.36
C GLU A 108 -7.24 8.34 1.82
N ARG A 109 -7.91 7.68 2.78
CA ARG A 109 -9.20 8.16 3.31
C ARG A 109 -9.07 9.42 4.17
N PHE A 110 -7.85 9.79 4.55
CA PHE A 110 -7.56 10.94 5.41
C PHE A 110 -6.84 12.06 4.66
N CYS A 111 -6.07 11.72 3.63
CA CYS A 111 -5.34 12.67 2.80
C CYS A 111 -5.32 12.16 1.37
N ASP A 112 -6.03 12.85 0.48
CA ASP A 112 -6.05 12.50 -0.95
C ASP A 112 -4.61 12.51 -1.50
N GLY A 113 -4.27 11.46 -2.24
CA GLY A 113 -2.94 11.25 -2.80
C GLY A 113 -1.89 10.71 -1.83
N ALA A 114 -2.27 10.33 -0.59
CA ALA A 114 -1.37 9.62 0.30
C ALA A 114 -0.91 8.29 -0.31
N LEU A 115 -1.84 7.52 -0.89
CA LEU A 115 -1.51 6.25 -1.53
C LEU A 115 -0.61 6.47 -2.75
N LEU A 116 -0.91 7.49 -3.56
CA LEU A 116 -0.07 7.88 -4.70
C LEU A 116 1.38 8.13 -4.25
N GLY A 117 1.57 8.87 -3.16
CA GLY A 117 2.90 9.16 -2.61
C GLY A 117 3.71 7.91 -2.28
N PHE A 118 3.10 6.88 -1.69
CA PHE A 118 3.77 5.61 -1.38
C PHE A 118 4.13 4.77 -2.61
N PHE A 119 3.38 4.93 -3.70
CA PHE A 119 3.76 4.31 -4.97
C PHE A 119 4.93 5.06 -5.62
N GLU A 120 4.85 6.39 -5.68
CA GLU A 120 5.86 7.24 -6.32
C GLU A 120 7.21 7.22 -5.61
N ASP A 121 7.23 7.13 -4.27
CA ASP A 121 8.47 7.04 -3.49
C ASP A 121 9.05 5.60 -3.42
N GLY A 122 8.37 4.63 -4.04
CA GLY A 122 8.79 3.22 -4.10
C GLY A 122 8.53 2.41 -2.84
N SER A 123 7.81 2.94 -1.84
CA SER A 123 7.45 2.21 -0.61
C SER A 123 6.63 0.96 -0.90
N MET A 124 5.59 1.07 -1.73
CA MET A 124 4.76 -0.09 -2.12
C MET A 124 5.60 -1.22 -2.73
N ARG A 125 6.54 -0.88 -3.61
CA ARG A 125 7.46 -1.86 -4.22
C ARG A 125 8.35 -2.52 -3.18
N ARG A 126 8.95 -1.74 -2.27
CA ARG A 126 9.85 -2.26 -1.21
C ARG A 126 9.11 -3.24 -0.30
N TRP A 127 7.89 -2.90 0.11
CA TRP A 127 7.07 -3.76 0.97
C TRP A 127 6.66 -5.06 0.25
N LEU A 128 6.27 -5.00 -1.02
CA LEU A 128 5.98 -6.20 -1.80
C LEU A 128 7.22 -7.08 -2.03
N LEU A 129 8.39 -6.49 -2.28
CA LEU A 129 9.64 -7.25 -2.36
C LEU A 129 9.94 -7.96 -1.03
N ARG A 130 9.70 -7.30 0.10
CA ARG A 130 9.86 -7.90 1.42
C ARG A 130 8.93 -9.11 1.62
N LEU A 131 7.65 -9.00 1.25
CA LEU A 131 6.74 -10.16 1.30
C LEU A 131 7.22 -11.32 0.43
N LYS A 132 7.79 -11.03 -0.74
CA LYS A 132 8.37 -12.05 -1.63
C LYS A 132 9.57 -12.75 -0.97
N GLU A 133 10.39 -12.02 -0.22
CA GLU A 133 11.48 -12.61 0.55
C GLU A 133 10.99 -13.50 1.70
N VAL A 134 9.94 -13.08 2.41
CA VAL A 134 9.32 -13.87 3.49
C VAL A 134 8.82 -15.21 2.94
N ASP A 135 8.07 -15.19 1.83
CA ASP A 135 7.63 -16.42 1.14
C ASP A 135 8.80 -17.35 0.74
N GLY A 136 9.92 -16.77 0.31
CA GLY A 136 11.12 -17.52 -0.07
C GLY A 136 11.91 -18.12 1.11
N ARG A 137 11.77 -17.56 2.31
CA ARG A 137 12.39 -18.10 3.54
C ARG A 137 11.57 -19.29 4.06
N ASP A 138 10.24 -19.14 4.11
CA ASP A 138 9.33 -20.20 4.57
C ASP A 138 9.37 -21.45 3.66
N GLY A 139 9.59 -21.26 2.36
CA GLY A 139 9.76 -22.36 1.40
C GLY A 139 11.07 -23.15 1.56
N ASN A 140 12.06 -22.64 2.28
CA ASN A 140 13.36 -23.29 2.49
C ASN A 140 13.48 -24.05 3.83
N GLU A 141 12.53 -23.88 4.76
CA GLU A 141 12.52 -24.64 6.02
C GLU A 141 12.02 -26.09 5.85
N VAL A 142 11.38 -26.43 4.73
CA VAL A 142 10.89 -27.79 4.43
C VAL A 142 11.89 -28.57 3.56
N ARG A 143 13.15 -28.70 4.00
CA ARG A 143 14.13 -29.65 3.43
C ARG A 143 15.03 -30.29 4.49
N TYR A 144 14.40 -31.08 5.35
CA TYR A 144 14.96 -32.27 6.02
C TYR A 144 13.79 -33.28 5.95
N GLU A 145 13.83 -34.46 5.33
CA GLU A 145 14.87 -35.43 4.95
C GLU A 145 14.50 -36.08 3.61
#